data_AF-A0A7J9I3S3-F1
#
_entry.id   AF-A0A7J9I3S3-F1
#
_cell.length_a   1.000
_cell.length_b   1.000
_cell.length_c   1.000
_cell.angle_alpha   90.00
_cell.angle_beta   90.00
_cell.angle_gamma   90.00
#
_symmetry.space_group_name_H-M   'P 1'
#
loop_
_entity.id
_entity.type
_entity.pdbx_description
1 polymer ?
#
loop_
_entity_poly.entity_id
_entity_poly.type
_entity_poly.pdbx_seq_one_letter_code
_entity_poly.pdbx_strand_id
1 'polypeptide(L)'
;MEVEHMKGGLRSRSYNLGFKRTKVREENDEEEEPLSPMARMFHQPESNIYIVIIVGYKRLIDPDVYKTNLTETFLKHPRFSCLQVADEKSGGEVKWVKTNVDINQHVKVPMVDPYMASPDKFVEDYVANLSKTRMSMSLPMWDFHILNLKTSDAESTVVVRVHHSLADGTSLMALLLSCSDALPSFPAMKKKPISRGAGWFPIWFWKSWSVLLLMWNTLVDIWMCVATTYFLKDTQTPLKAPSSDVAFTPRRIVRRTLSLDDVKLVKNATHTTVNDVVLAMTQAGLSRYLNRKY
;
A
#
# COMPACT_ATOMS: atom_id res chain seq x y z
N MET A 1 47.83 -12.21 -35.11
CA MET A 1 46.59 -13.01 -35.02
C MET A 1 45.85 -12.49 -33.80
N GLU A 2 44.74 -11.83 -34.08
CA GLU A 2 44.08 -10.80 -33.27
C GLU A 2 43.20 -11.44 -32.19
N VAL A 3 43.30 -10.91 -30.97
CA VAL A 3 42.52 -11.34 -29.80
C VAL A 3 41.33 -10.41 -29.70
N GLU A 4 40.15 -10.85 -30.17
CA GLU A 4 38.90 -10.12 -29.95
C GLU A 4 38.40 -10.33 -28.51
N HIS A 5 38.58 -9.30 -27.68
CA HIS A 5 37.87 -9.14 -26.42
C HIS A 5 36.48 -8.54 -26.69
N MET A 6 35.43 -9.36 -26.65
CA MET A 6 34.05 -8.88 -26.58
C MET A 6 33.81 -8.15 -25.24
N LYS A 7 33.86 -6.81 -25.26
CA LYS A 7 33.30 -5.96 -24.20
C LYS A 7 31.80 -5.81 -24.43
N GLY A 8 31.00 -6.75 -23.93
CA GLY A 8 29.55 -6.59 -23.77
C GLY A 8 29.24 -5.69 -22.58
N GLY A 9 29.22 -4.38 -22.79
CA GLY A 9 28.77 -3.43 -21.77
C GLY A 9 27.28 -3.62 -21.45
N LEU A 10 26.95 -3.86 -20.18
CA LEU A 10 25.60 -3.76 -19.63
C LEU A 10 25.11 -2.32 -19.80
N ARG A 11 24.48 -2.02 -20.94
CA ARG A 11 23.67 -0.81 -21.12
C ARG A 11 22.44 -0.95 -20.21
N SER A 12 22.46 -0.25 -19.08
CA SER A 12 21.27 0.06 -18.31
C SER A 12 20.23 0.66 -19.26
N ARG A 13 19.15 -0.09 -19.54
CA ARG A 13 17.99 0.44 -20.25
C ARG A 13 17.32 1.45 -19.32
N SER A 14 17.60 2.73 -19.53
CA SER A 14 16.86 3.81 -18.89
C SER A 14 15.45 3.84 -19.48
N TYR A 15 14.48 3.31 -18.73
CA TYR A 15 13.07 3.39 -19.08
C TYR A 15 12.52 4.75 -18.66
N ASN A 16 11.75 5.39 -19.53
CA ASN A 16 11.11 6.67 -19.22
C ASN A 16 9.93 6.43 -18.27
N LEU A 17 10.16 6.61 -16.97
CA LEU A 17 9.22 6.36 -15.88
C LEU A 17 8.09 7.39 -15.77
N GLY A 18 8.01 8.38 -16.67
CA GLY A 18 6.96 9.41 -16.64
C GLY A 18 7.16 10.51 -15.60
N PHE A 19 8.34 10.56 -14.95
CA PHE A 19 8.71 11.66 -14.07
C PHE A 19 8.84 12.99 -14.84
N LYS A 20 8.37 14.08 -14.23
CA LYS A 20 8.51 15.42 -14.80
C LYS A 20 9.99 15.84 -14.71
N ARG A 21 10.60 16.13 -15.86
CA ARG A 21 11.94 16.73 -15.94
C ARG A 21 11.85 18.16 -15.46
N THR A 22 12.33 18.44 -14.27
CA THR A 22 12.32 19.79 -13.71
C THR A 22 13.76 20.15 -13.35
N LYS A 23 14.26 21.27 -13.87
CA LYS A 23 15.54 21.84 -13.40
C LYS A 23 15.34 22.22 -11.93
N VAL A 24 15.96 21.45 -11.04
CA VAL A 24 15.98 21.74 -9.61
C VAL A 24 16.57 23.14 -9.43
N ARG A 25 15.78 24.06 -8.90
CA ARG A 25 16.22 25.39 -8.49
C ARG A 25 16.68 25.22 -7.05
N GLU A 26 17.97 25.41 -6.81
CA GLU A 26 18.60 25.37 -5.49
C GLU A 26 18.10 26.55 -4.66
N GLU A 27 16.93 26.42 -4.03
CA GLU A 27 16.43 27.37 -3.04
C GLU A 27 15.71 26.57 -1.94
N ASN A 28 16.52 26.01 -1.03
CA ASN A 28 16.33 25.71 0.39
C ASN A 28 17.00 24.38 0.78
N ASP A 29 17.91 24.45 1.75
CA ASP A 29 18.63 23.34 2.37
C ASP A 29 17.73 22.42 3.24
N GLU A 30 16.60 21.94 2.71
CA GLU A 30 15.96 20.73 3.26
C GLU A 30 16.59 19.54 2.53
N GLU A 31 17.41 18.73 3.23
CA GLU A 31 18.09 17.55 2.68
C GLU A 31 17.11 16.68 1.88
N GLU A 32 17.24 16.69 0.54
CA GLU A 32 16.36 15.92 -0.34
C GLU A 32 16.63 14.41 -0.16
N GLU A 33 15.73 13.71 0.52
CA GLU A 33 15.88 12.29 0.78
C GLU A 33 15.66 11.43 -0.49
N PRO A 34 16.51 10.43 -0.75
CA PRO A 34 16.30 9.47 -1.83
C PRO A 34 15.15 8.51 -1.52
N LEU A 35 14.48 8.00 -2.56
CA LEU A 35 13.47 6.95 -2.36
C LEU A 35 14.07 5.65 -1.81
N SER A 36 13.33 4.99 -0.92
CA SER A 36 13.69 3.65 -0.46
C SER A 36 13.70 2.63 -1.62
N PRO A 37 14.49 1.54 -1.52
CA PRO A 37 14.52 0.49 -2.55
C PRO A 37 13.13 -0.08 -2.88
N MET A 38 12.29 -0.27 -1.85
CA MET A 38 10.93 -0.77 -2.02
C MET A 38 10.02 0.24 -2.72
N ALA A 39 10.14 1.53 -2.38
CA ALA A 39 9.42 2.60 -3.06
C ALA A 39 9.77 2.63 -4.55
N ARG A 40 11.06 2.53 -4.91
CA ARG A 40 11.54 2.48 -6.30
C ARG A 40 11.00 1.27 -7.07
N MET A 41 10.86 0.11 -6.42
CA MET A 41 10.30 -1.10 -7.05
C MET A 41 8.85 -0.87 -7.52
N PHE A 42 8.04 -0.14 -6.75
CA PHE A 42 6.66 0.18 -7.12
C PHE A 42 6.52 1.14 -8.31
N HIS A 43 7.62 1.77 -8.75
CA HIS A 43 7.62 2.58 -9.97
C HIS A 43 7.95 1.79 -11.22
N GLN A 44 8.35 0.50 -11.12
CA GLN A 44 8.62 -0.30 -12.30
C GLN A 44 7.38 -0.41 -13.19
N PRO A 45 7.56 -0.45 -14.53
CA PRO A 45 6.46 -0.71 -15.45
C PRO A 45 5.71 -1.97 -15.01
N GLU A 46 4.38 -1.91 -14.96
CA GLU A 46 3.47 -2.99 -14.50
C GLU A 46 3.36 -3.19 -12.98
N SER A 47 4.13 -2.47 -12.16
CA SER A 47 4.12 -2.57 -10.68
C SER A 47 3.43 -1.40 -9.96
N ASN A 48 2.50 -0.71 -10.65
CA ASN A 48 1.71 0.37 -10.05
C ASN A 48 0.74 -0.19 -9.01
N ILE A 49 1.14 -0.12 -7.74
CA ILE A 49 0.36 -0.63 -6.61
C ILE A 49 -0.25 0.55 -5.86
N TYR A 50 -1.57 0.50 -5.72
CA TYR A 50 -2.35 1.49 -5.00
C TYR A 50 -2.98 0.85 -3.76
N ILE A 51 -2.90 1.56 -2.65
CA ILE A 51 -3.71 1.28 -1.46
C ILE A 51 -5.03 2.03 -1.65
N VAL A 52 -6.14 1.31 -1.59
CA VAL A 52 -7.48 1.90 -1.63
C VAL A 52 -8.16 1.71 -0.28
N ILE A 53 -8.68 2.79 0.27
CA ILE A 53 -9.35 2.85 1.56
C ILE A 53 -10.76 3.38 1.33
N ILE A 54 -11.75 2.72 1.91
CA ILE A 54 -13.15 3.12 1.84
C ILE A 54 -13.59 3.48 3.26
N VAL A 55 -14.05 4.72 3.44
CA VAL A 55 -14.49 5.25 4.74
C VAL A 55 -15.96 5.66 4.63
N GLY A 56 -16.82 5.02 5.41
CA GLY A 56 -18.25 5.38 5.50
C GLY A 56 -18.51 6.39 6.61
N TYR A 57 -19.34 7.39 6.34
CA TYR A 57 -19.75 8.41 7.31
C TYR A 57 -21.25 8.36 7.56
N LYS A 58 -21.65 8.68 8.80
CA LYS A 58 -23.07 8.73 9.22
C LYS A 58 -23.80 9.98 8.76
N ARG A 59 -23.12 10.91 8.10
CA ARG A 59 -23.66 12.20 7.64
C ARG A 59 -23.13 12.50 6.24
N LEU A 60 -23.86 13.33 5.50
CA LEU A 60 -23.35 13.92 4.27
C LEU A 60 -22.13 14.79 4.57
N ILE A 61 -21.16 14.77 3.65
CA ILE A 61 -19.91 15.52 3.79
C ILE A 61 -20.02 16.79 2.98
N ASP A 62 -19.76 17.93 3.63
CA ASP A 62 -19.50 19.18 2.93
C ASP A 62 -18.07 19.12 2.35
N PRO A 63 -17.91 19.15 1.01
CA PRO A 63 -16.60 19.07 0.39
C PRO A 63 -15.63 20.16 0.80
N ASP A 64 -16.10 21.38 1.05
CA ASP A 64 -15.21 22.52 1.32
C ASP A 64 -14.70 22.50 2.76
N VAL A 65 -15.56 22.10 3.71
CA VAL A 65 -15.14 21.79 5.08
C VAL A 65 -14.16 20.62 5.09
N TYR A 66 -14.43 19.57 4.31
CA TYR A 66 -13.54 18.40 4.22
C TYR A 66 -12.16 18.76 3.66
N LYS A 67 -12.09 19.58 2.59
CA LYS A 67 -10.83 20.08 2.03
C LYS A 67 -10.03 20.87 3.06
N THR A 68 -10.70 21.76 3.80
CA THR A 68 -10.06 22.58 4.84
C THR A 68 -9.44 21.70 5.92
N ASN A 69 -10.20 20.72 6.42
CA ASN A 69 -9.71 19.77 7.42
C ASN A 69 -8.53 18.94 6.91
N LEU A 70 -8.55 18.49 5.65
CA LEU A 70 -7.43 17.76 5.06
C LEU A 70 -6.16 18.62 4.99
N THR A 71 -6.29 19.89 4.64
CA THR A 71 -5.16 20.82 4.62
C THR A 71 -4.56 21.02 6.02
N GLU A 72 -5.40 21.06 7.06
CA GLU A 72 -4.96 21.23 8.44
C GLU A 72 -4.46 19.97 9.13
N THR A 73 -4.69 18.78 8.57
CA THR A 73 -4.32 17.49 9.19
C THR A 73 -3.43 16.66 8.28
N PHE A 74 -3.97 16.16 7.18
CA PHE A 74 -3.31 15.25 6.25
C PHE A 74 -2.08 15.89 5.57
N LEU A 75 -2.18 17.15 5.14
CA LEU A 75 -1.07 17.87 4.48
C LEU A 75 0.05 18.28 5.44
N LYS A 76 -0.18 18.25 6.76
CA LYS A 76 0.90 18.46 7.75
C LYS A 76 1.92 17.32 7.73
N HIS A 77 1.53 16.14 7.24
CA HIS A 77 2.47 15.02 7.12
C HIS A 77 3.36 15.21 5.88
N PRO A 78 4.70 15.36 6.03
CA PRO A 78 5.60 15.77 4.94
C PRO A 78 5.48 14.93 3.67
N ARG A 79 5.40 13.59 3.80
CA ARG A 79 5.29 12.66 2.65
C ARG A 79 4.12 12.94 1.70
N PHE A 80 3.01 13.52 2.17
CA PHE A 80 1.84 13.80 1.34
C PHE A 80 1.91 15.17 0.66
N SER A 81 2.87 16.00 1.06
CA SER A 81 3.17 17.30 0.46
C SER A 81 4.46 17.25 -0.38
N CYS A 82 4.98 16.04 -0.66
CA CYS A 82 6.16 15.84 -1.50
C CYS A 82 5.81 15.18 -2.83
N LEU A 83 6.47 15.65 -3.88
CA LEU A 83 6.51 15.08 -5.21
C LEU A 83 7.74 14.20 -5.34
N GLN A 84 7.66 13.14 -6.14
CA GLN A 84 8.81 12.32 -6.48
C GLN A 84 9.36 12.78 -7.83
N VAL A 85 10.61 13.22 -7.87
CA VAL A 85 11.24 13.78 -9.07
C VAL A 85 12.53 13.03 -9.36
N ALA A 86 12.73 12.65 -10.62
CA ALA A 86 13.99 12.06 -11.07
C ALA A 86 15.05 13.17 -11.23
N ASP A 87 16.16 13.02 -10.53
CA ASP A 87 17.32 13.90 -10.64
C ASP A 87 18.17 13.50 -11.86
N GLU A 88 18.21 14.40 -12.85
CA GLU A 88 18.98 14.21 -14.08
C GLU A 88 20.50 14.25 -13.85
N LYS A 89 20.96 15.01 -12.84
CA LYS A 89 22.40 15.13 -12.53
C LYS A 89 22.93 13.87 -11.83
N SER A 90 22.07 13.17 -11.09
CA SER A 90 22.40 11.99 -10.28
C SER A 90 22.03 10.67 -10.97
N GLY A 91 22.09 10.62 -12.30
CA GLY A 91 21.91 9.36 -13.05
C GLY A 91 20.49 8.76 -12.99
N GLY A 92 19.46 9.55 -12.68
CA GLY A 92 18.08 9.10 -12.60
C GLY A 92 17.62 8.62 -11.22
N GLU A 93 18.35 8.95 -10.16
CA GLU A 93 17.86 8.78 -8.79
C GLU A 93 16.60 9.61 -8.55
N VAL A 94 15.59 9.01 -7.92
CA VAL A 94 14.33 9.68 -7.61
C VAL A 94 14.42 10.22 -6.18
N LYS A 95 14.09 11.50 -6.02
CA LYS A 95 14.12 12.23 -4.75
C LYS A 95 12.75 12.78 -4.39
N TRP A 96 12.54 13.02 -3.10
CA TRP A 96 11.37 13.72 -2.61
C TRP A 96 11.59 15.23 -2.64
N VAL A 97 10.70 15.95 -3.32
CA VAL A 97 10.74 17.41 -3.43
C VAL A 97 9.43 17.96 -2.88
N LYS A 98 9.50 18.79 -1.85
CA LYS A 98 8.33 19.44 -1.26
C LYS A 98 7.65 20.34 -2.28
N THR A 99 6.34 20.22 -2.41
CA THR A 99 5.55 20.99 -3.38
C THR A 99 4.36 21.66 -2.69
N ASN A 100 3.91 22.77 -3.26
CA ASN A 100 2.62 23.34 -2.89
C ASN A 100 1.51 22.46 -3.50
N VAL A 101 0.58 22.00 -2.67
CA VAL A 101 -0.48 21.06 -3.04
C VAL A 101 -1.77 21.82 -3.32
N ASP A 102 -2.28 21.72 -4.55
CA ASP A 102 -3.63 22.20 -4.88
C ASP A 102 -4.67 21.15 -4.50
N ILE A 103 -5.32 21.34 -3.35
CA ILE A 103 -6.29 20.39 -2.78
C ILE A 103 -7.44 20.07 -3.74
N ASN A 104 -7.82 20.97 -4.64
CA ASN A 104 -8.93 20.75 -5.57
C ASN A 104 -8.59 19.72 -6.67
N GLN A 105 -7.31 19.50 -6.95
CA GLN A 105 -6.88 18.46 -7.89
C GLN A 105 -6.89 17.06 -7.25
N HIS A 106 -6.80 17.01 -5.91
CA HIS A 106 -6.76 15.78 -5.15
C HIS A 106 -8.13 15.36 -4.58
N VAL A 107 -9.02 16.31 -4.26
CA VAL A 107 -10.36 16.03 -3.74
C VAL A 107 -11.38 16.12 -4.87
N LYS A 108 -11.88 14.95 -5.30
CA LYS A 108 -12.85 14.80 -6.38
C LYS A 108 -14.25 14.54 -5.81
N VAL A 109 -15.23 15.30 -6.26
CA VAL A 109 -16.64 15.11 -5.90
C VAL A 109 -17.41 14.77 -7.18
N PRO A 110 -17.48 13.48 -7.55
CA PRO A 110 -18.25 13.09 -8.73
C PRO A 110 -19.74 13.38 -8.51
N MET A 111 -20.44 13.78 -9.56
CA MET A 111 -21.90 13.85 -9.55
C MET A 111 -22.46 12.44 -9.47
N VAL A 112 -23.29 12.17 -8.47
CA VAL A 112 -23.92 10.87 -8.25
C VAL A 112 -25.43 11.04 -8.33
N ASP A 113 -26.12 10.09 -8.98
CA ASP A 113 -27.57 10.05 -9.00
C ASP A 113 -28.09 9.58 -7.62
N PRO A 114 -28.83 10.43 -6.87
CA PRO A 114 -29.34 10.07 -5.56
C PRO A 114 -30.47 9.02 -5.61
N TYR A 115 -31.10 8.79 -6.77
CA TYR A 115 -32.21 7.85 -6.94
C TYR A 115 -31.77 6.51 -7.55
N MET A 116 -30.47 6.23 -7.54
CA MET A 116 -29.91 5.00 -8.10
C MET A 116 -30.42 3.74 -7.38
N ALA A 117 -30.79 2.73 -8.17
CA ALA A 117 -31.34 1.47 -7.66
C ALA A 117 -30.37 0.64 -6.78
N SER A 118 -29.04 0.75 -6.97
CA SER A 118 -28.05 0.01 -6.19
C SER A 118 -26.82 0.87 -5.83
N PRO A 119 -26.92 1.68 -4.76
CA PRO A 119 -25.82 2.53 -4.29
C PRO A 119 -24.56 1.77 -3.91
N ASP A 120 -24.70 0.60 -3.25
CA ASP A 120 -23.56 -0.22 -2.84
C ASP A 120 -22.74 -0.72 -4.03
N LYS A 121 -23.43 -1.21 -5.07
CA LYS A 121 -22.80 -1.67 -6.31
C LYS A 121 -22.09 -0.53 -7.03
N PHE A 122 -22.65 0.68 -7.00
CA PHE A 122 -21.98 1.85 -7.57
C PHE A 122 -20.65 2.13 -6.89
N VAL A 123 -20.58 2.10 -5.56
CA VAL A 123 -19.31 2.28 -4.83
C VAL A 123 -18.32 1.17 -5.20
N GLU A 124 -18.76 -0.08 -5.28
CA GLU A 124 -17.94 -1.21 -5.71
C GLU A 124 -17.36 -1.02 -7.12
N ASP A 125 -18.21 -0.67 -8.09
CA ASP A 125 -17.83 -0.45 -9.48
C ASP A 125 -16.93 0.80 -9.62
N TYR A 126 -17.20 1.84 -8.83
CA TYR A 126 -16.38 3.05 -8.77
C TYR A 126 -14.96 2.74 -8.29
N VAL A 127 -14.84 2.00 -7.18
CA VAL A 127 -13.54 1.58 -6.62
C VAL A 127 -12.82 0.64 -7.58
N ALA A 128 -13.55 -0.30 -8.22
CA ALA A 128 -12.99 -1.18 -9.25
C ALA A 128 -12.44 -0.38 -10.45
N ASN A 129 -13.14 0.65 -10.90
CA ASN A 129 -12.65 1.52 -11.96
C ASN A 129 -11.45 2.37 -11.51
N LEU A 130 -11.47 2.87 -10.28
CA LEU A 130 -10.37 3.63 -9.71
C LEU A 130 -9.07 2.80 -9.69
N SER A 131 -9.16 1.49 -9.40
CA SER A 131 -8.02 0.58 -9.42
C SER A 131 -7.39 0.37 -10.80
N LYS A 132 -8.10 0.70 -11.89
CA LYS A 132 -7.61 0.59 -13.28
C LYS A 132 -6.89 1.84 -13.75
N THR A 133 -7.22 2.99 -13.16
CA THR A 133 -6.69 4.28 -13.61
C THR A 133 -5.32 4.53 -13.02
N ARG A 134 -4.41 5.08 -13.83
CA ARG A 134 -3.09 5.51 -13.35
C ARG A 134 -3.19 6.89 -12.73
N MET A 135 -2.45 7.11 -11.65
CA MET A 135 -2.23 8.45 -11.11
C MET A 135 -1.18 9.19 -11.94
N SER A 136 -1.32 10.52 -12.02
CA SER A 136 -0.25 11.36 -12.55
C SER A 136 0.91 11.41 -11.56
N MET A 137 2.12 11.19 -12.03
CA MET A 137 3.35 11.43 -11.25
C MET A 137 3.74 12.90 -11.19
N SER A 138 2.97 13.80 -11.81
CA SER A 138 3.17 15.25 -11.75
C SER A 138 2.59 15.90 -10.50
N LEU A 139 1.83 15.14 -9.71
CA LEU A 139 1.19 15.57 -8.46
C LEU A 139 1.55 14.57 -7.36
N PRO A 140 1.49 14.96 -6.08
CA PRO A 140 1.54 14.01 -4.97
C PRO A 140 0.57 12.85 -5.20
N MET A 141 1.04 11.60 -5.12
CA MET A 141 0.30 10.44 -5.65
C MET A 141 -0.77 9.90 -4.68
N TRP A 142 -1.76 10.74 -4.40
CA TRP A 142 -2.94 10.39 -3.62
C TRP A 142 -4.15 11.20 -4.11
N ASP A 143 -5.35 10.63 -3.99
CA ASP A 143 -6.60 11.35 -4.21
C ASP A 143 -7.71 10.86 -3.27
N PHE A 144 -8.61 11.80 -2.96
CA PHE A 144 -9.83 11.58 -2.16
C PHE A 144 -11.03 11.75 -3.07
N HIS A 145 -11.98 10.83 -2.97
CA HIS A 145 -13.20 10.84 -3.75
C HIS A 145 -14.39 10.83 -2.81
N ILE A 146 -15.13 11.95 -2.74
CA ILE A 146 -16.28 12.11 -1.85
C ILE A 146 -17.54 11.70 -2.60
N LEU A 147 -18.11 10.56 -2.22
CA LEU A 147 -19.36 10.03 -2.75
C LEU A 147 -20.47 10.34 -1.75
N ASN A 148 -21.16 11.47 -1.92
CA ASN A 148 -22.34 11.83 -1.14
C ASN A 148 -23.56 11.03 -1.60
N LEU A 149 -23.51 9.72 -1.35
CA LEU A 149 -24.52 8.75 -1.71
C LEU A 149 -24.81 7.86 -0.49
N LYS A 150 -26.09 7.72 -0.16
CA LYS A 150 -26.55 6.83 0.89
C LYS A 150 -26.43 5.37 0.43
N THR A 151 -25.54 4.64 1.09
CA THR A 151 -25.35 3.19 0.92
C THR A 151 -26.03 2.44 2.04
N SER A 152 -26.02 1.10 1.98
CA SER A 152 -26.55 0.27 3.07
C SER A 152 -25.89 0.51 4.43
N ASP A 153 -24.61 0.92 4.44
CA ASP A 153 -23.80 1.04 5.66
C ASP A 153 -23.54 2.50 6.10
N ALA A 154 -23.71 3.48 5.20
CA ALA A 154 -23.28 4.86 5.43
C ALA A 154 -24.09 5.88 4.61
N GLU A 155 -24.26 7.09 5.14
CA GLU A 155 -24.93 8.22 4.46
C GLU A 155 -24.05 8.86 3.38
N SER A 156 -22.73 8.80 3.56
CA SER A 156 -21.76 9.18 2.53
C SER A 156 -20.52 8.28 2.62
N THR A 157 -19.78 8.16 1.52
CA THR A 157 -18.58 7.31 1.43
C THR A 157 -17.43 8.11 0.85
N VAL A 158 -16.28 8.07 1.50
CA VAL A 158 -15.02 8.61 0.96
C VAL A 158 -14.15 7.44 0.51
N VAL A 159 -13.71 7.49 -0.75
CA VAL A 159 -12.69 6.58 -1.27
C VAL A 159 -11.37 7.32 -1.33
N VAL A 160 -10.39 6.84 -0.58
CA VAL A 160 -9.02 7.36 -0.60
C VAL A 160 -8.17 6.38 -1.39
N ARG A 161 -7.38 6.89 -2.32
CA ARG A 161 -6.40 6.08 -3.03
C ARG A 161 -5.04 6.72 -2.87
N VAL A 162 -4.05 5.91 -2.53
CA VAL A 162 -2.67 6.34 -2.25
C VAL A 162 -1.71 5.39 -2.95
N HIS A 163 -0.69 5.91 -3.61
CA HIS A 163 0.36 5.07 -4.19
C HIS A 163 1.20 4.41 -3.10
N HIS A 164 1.49 3.12 -3.22
CA HIS A 164 2.16 2.33 -2.17
C HIS A 164 3.60 2.78 -1.89
N SER A 165 4.22 3.58 -2.78
CA SER A 165 5.52 4.19 -2.50
C SER A 165 5.47 5.29 -1.43
N LEU A 166 4.29 5.82 -1.08
CA LEU A 166 4.12 6.86 -0.05
C LEU A 166 3.98 6.28 1.36
N ALA A 167 3.23 5.19 1.51
CA ALA A 167 2.91 4.59 2.79
C ALA A 167 2.55 3.11 2.62
N ASP A 168 2.76 2.33 3.68
CA ASP A 168 2.18 1.01 3.85
C ASP A 168 0.78 1.12 4.48
N GLY A 169 0.00 0.04 4.39
CA GLY A 169 -1.38 0.03 4.88
C GLY A 169 -1.51 0.37 6.37
N THR A 170 -0.55 -0.06 7.19
CA THR A 170 -0.52 0.20 8.64
C THR A 170 -0.25 1.66 8.96
N SER A 171 0.78 2.28 8.36
CA SER A 171 1.07 3.70 8.60
C SER A 171 -0.02 4.59 8.05
N LEU A 172 -0.62 4.22 6.90
CA LEU A 172 -1.70 5.00 6.30
C LEU A 172 -2.97 4.96 7.15
N MET A 173 -3.34 3.79 7.70
CA MET A 173 -4.48 3.69 8.62
C MET A 173 -4.22 4.48 9.92
N ALA A 174 -3.01 4.41 10.48
CA ALA A 174 -2.65 5.19 11.66
C ALA A 174 -2.76 6.69 11.40
N LEU A 175 -2.32 7.17 10.24
CA LEU A 175 -2.44 8.55 9.83
C LEU A 175 -3.91 8.98 9.70
N LEU A 176 -4.74 8.22 8.97
CA LEU A 176 -6.16 8.56 8.79
C LEU A 176 -6.92 8.59 10.12
N LEU A 177 -6.60 7.68 11.03
CA LEU A 177 -7.15 7.66 12.38
C LEU A 177 -6.67 8.86 13.20
N SER A 178 -5.43 9.31 13.06
CA SER A 178 -4.95 10.54 13.71
C SER A 178 -5.57 11.81 13.14
N CYS A 179 -6.00 11.79 11.86
CA CYS A 179 -6.75 12.88 11.24
C CYS A 179 -8.23 12.89 11.66
N SER A 180 -8.70 11.82 12.30
CA SER A 180 -10.06 11.70 12.81
C SER A 180 -10.05 11.96 14.31
N ASP A 181 -11.01 12.70 14.85
CA ASP A 181 -11.10 12.95 16.31
C ASP A 181 -11.25 11.67 17.17
N ALA A 182 -11.49 10.52 16.53
CA ALA A 182 -11.55 9.21 17.15
C ALA A 182 -10.19 8.51 17.06
N LEU A 183 -9.33 8.69 18.07
CA LEU A 183 -8.14 7.85 18.27
C LEU A 183 -8.54 6.49 18.86
N PRO A 184 -8.54 5.37 18.11
CA PRO A 184 -8.34 4.08 18.75
C PRO A 184 -6.88 4.03 19.20
N SER A 185 -6.66 3.92 20.51
CA SER A 185 -5.33 3.67 21.05
C SER A 185 -4.82 2.34 20.49
N PHE A 186 -3.94 2.40 19.49
CA PHE A 186 -3.16 1.22 19.13
C PHE A 186 -2.38 0.81 20.38
N PRO A 187 -2.42 -0.47 20.78
CA PRO A 187 -1.66 -0.91 21.93
C PRO A 187 -0.18 -0.63 21.63
N ALA A 188 0.37 0.36 22.34
CA ALA A 188 1.79 0.62 22.32
C ALA A 188 2.49 -0.72 22.61
N MET A 189 3.33 -1.15 21.68
CA MET A 189 4.11 -2.37 21.84
C MET A 189 4.97 -2.17 23.09
N LYS A 190 4.53 -2.74 24.21
CA LYS A 190 5.27 -2.68 25.48
C LYS A 190 6.60 -3.37 25.22
N LYS A 191 7.67 -2.57 25.02
CA LYS A 191 9.04 -3.09 25.02
C LYS A 191 9.24 -3.79 26.35
N LYS A 192 9.25 -5.13 26.34
CA LYS A 192 9.65 -5.90 27.52
C LYS A 192 11.05 -5.39 27.91
N PRO A 193 11.28 -4.98 29.16
CA PRO A 193 12.62 -4.65 29.60
C PRO A 193 13.46 -5.91 29.43
N ILE A 194 14.48 -5.83 28.55
CA ILE A 194 15.48 -6.88 28.43
C ILE A 194 16.26 -6.83 29.75
N SER A 195 15.99 -7.76 30.66
CA SER A 195 16.79 -7.95 31.86
C SER A 195 18.19 -8.35 31.43
N ARG A 196 19.15 -7.42 31.50
CA ARG A 196 20.57 -7.72 31.28
C ARG A 196 21.09 -8.42 32.54
N GLY A 197 20.89 -9.73 32.60
CA GLY A 197 21.65 -10.60 33.49
C GLY A 197 23.10 -10.69 32.98
N ALA A 198 24.04 -10.26 33.82
CA ALA A 198 25.46 -10.24 33.53
C ALA A 198 26.03 -11.68 33.46
N GLY A 199 26.64 -12.01 32.32
CA GLY A 199 27.46 -13.19 32.10
C GLY A 199 28.45 -12.88 30.96
N TRP A 200 29.65 -12.44 31.31
CA TRP A 200 30.69 -12.05 30.36
C TRP A 200 31.34 -13.32 29.79
N PHE A 201 30.84 -13.78 28.63
CA PHE A 201 31.17 -14.99 27.83
C PHE A 201 30.33 -16.27 28.06
N PRO A 202 29.91 -16.97 26.97
CA PRO A 202 30.31 -16.83 25.57
C PRO A 202 29.21 -16.22 24.68
N ILE A 203 28.78 -14.99 24.99
CA ILE A 203 27.81 -14.22 24.17
C ILE A 203 28.33 -14.02 22.75
N TRP A 204 29.65 -13.84 22.56
CA TRP A 204 30.24 -13.61 21.24
C TRP A 204 30.20 -14.87 20.36
N PHE A 205 30.49 -16.04 20.93
CA PHE A 205 30.37 -17.31 20.23
C PHE A 205 28.92 -17.61 19.83
N TRP A 206 27.95 -17.40 20.74
CA TRP A 206 26.54 -17.63 20.44
C TRP A 206 26.00 -16.63 19.40
N LYS A 207 26.44 -15.36 19.44
CA LYS A 207 26.11 -14.36 18.41
C LYS A 207 26.70 -14.71 17.06
N SER A 208 27.99 -15.06 16.99
CA SER A 208 28.65 -15.45 15.74
C SER A 208 28.04 -16.74 15.17
N TRP A 209 27.73 -17.72 16.01
CA TRP A 209 27.02 -18.94 15.61
C TRP A 209 25.61 -18.65 15.11
N SER A 210 24.90 -17.72 15.75
CA SER A 210 23.58 -17.28 15.29
C SER A 210 23.66 -16.56 13.93
N VAL A 211 24.72 -15.78 13.67
CA VAL A 211 24.95 -15.14 12.37
C VAL A 211 25.25 -16.18 11.29
N LEU A 212 26.06 -17.20 11.60
CA LEU A 212 26.35 -18.30 10.67
C LEU A 212 25.10 -19.14 10.38
N LEU A 213 24.30 -19.45 11.40
CA LEU A 213 23.01 -20.13 11.24
C LEU A 213 22.04 -19.30 10.40
N LEU A 214 21.98 -17.99 10.61
CA LEU A 214 21.16 -17.09 9.80
C LEU A 214 21.65 -17.10 8.34
N MET A 215 22.96 -16.97 8.10
CA MET A 215 23.53 -17.06 6.75
C MET A 215 23.18 -18.41 6.09
N TRP A 216 23.36 -19.52 6.81
CA TRP A 216 23.02 -20.85 6.29
C TRP A 216 21.54 -20.96 5.95
N ASN A 217 20.64 -20.54 6.85
CA ASN A 217 19.20 -20.55 6.60
C ASN A 217 18.84 -19.65 5.42
N THR A 218 19.43 -18.45 5.30
CA THR A 218 19.19 -17.59 4.13
C THR A 218 19.69 -18.21 2.83
N LEU A 219 20.82 -18.94 2.84
CA LEU A 219 21.30 -19.66 1.67
C LEU A 219 20.36 -20.80 1.30
N VAL A 220 19.88 -21.56 2.29
CA VAL A 220 18.86 -22.60 2.08
C VAL A 220 17.58 -21.99 1.54
N ASP A 221 17.12 -20.85 2.08
CA ASP A 221 15.90 -20.16 1.64
C ASP A 221 16.05 -19.62 0.21
N ILE A 222 17.22 -19.08 -0.15
CA ILE A 222 17.52 -18.66 -1.53
C ILE A 222 17.47 -19.88 -2.46
N TRP A 223 18.14 -20.97 -2.07
CA TRP A 223 18.12 -22.21 -2.85
C TRP A 223 16.72 -22.79 -2.97
N MET A 224 15.92 -22.79 -1.90
CA MET A 224 14.53 -23.23 -1.92
C MET A 224 13.67 -22.30 -2.79
N CYS A 225 13.87 -20.99 -2.77
CA CYS A 225 13.17 -20.06 -3.67
C CYS A 225 13.52 -20.32 -5.13
N VAL A 226 14.80 -20.51 -5.45
CA VAL A 226 15.26 -20.88 -6.80
C VAL A 226 14.67 -22.23 -7.20
N ALA A 227 14.75 -23.23 -6.32
CA ALA A 227 14.19 -24.55 -6.59
C ALA A 227 12.67 -24.49 -6.81
N THR A 228 11.95 -23.72 -6.00
CA THR A 228 10.49 -23.55 -6.11
C THR A 228 10.13 -22.85 -7.41
N THR A 229 10.82 -21.77 -7.77
CA THR A 229 10.53 -21.01 -8.99
C THR A 229 10.81 -21.80 -10.28
N TYR A 230 11.85 -22.64 -10.31
CA TYR A 230 12.21 -23.40 -11.50
C TYR A 230 11.56 -24.79 -11.58
N PHE A 231 11.41 -25.49 -10.45
CA PHE A 231 10.97 -26.89 -10.44
C PHE A 231 9.52 -27.08 -9.98
N LEU A 232 9.00 -26.22 -9.09
CA LEU A 232 7.63 -26.33 -8.59
C LEU A 232 6.70 -25.51 -9.47
N LYS A 233 6.05 -26.18 -10.42
CA LYS A 233 4.91 -25.59 -11.13
C LYS A 233 3.73 -25.45 -10.16
N ASP A 234 3.20 -24.24 -10.05
CA ASP A 234 1.99 -23.99 -9.28
C ASP A 234 0.87 -24.94 -9.69
N THR A 235 0.27 -25.59 -8.68
CA THR A 235 -0.94 -26.41 -8.86
C THR A 235 -2.00 -25.61 -9.59
N GLN A 236 -2.65 -26.24 -10.56
CA GLN A 236 -3.77 -25.61 -11.25
C GLN A 236 -4.93 -25.48 -10.26
N THR A 237 -5.19 -24.25 -9.83
CA THR A 237 -6.34 -23.92 -8.97
C THR A 237 -7.30 -23.01 -9.74
N PRO A 238 -8.59 -22.95 -9.37
CA PRO A 238 -9.54 -22.02 -9.99
C PRO A 238 -9.19 -20.54 -9.78
N LEU A 239 -8.23 -20.24 -8.90
CA LEU A 239 -7.71 -18.90 -8.65
C LEU A 239 -6.60 -18.52 -9.62
N LYS A 240 -5.97 -19.50 -10.28
CA LYS A 240 -4.91 -19.26 -11.25
C LYS A 240 -5.53 -18.66 -12.51
N ALA A 241 -4.95 -17.55 -12.98
CA ALA A 241 -5.40 -16.93 -14.21
C ALA A 241 -5.20 -17.91 -15.38
N PRO A 242 -6.21 -18.10 -16.25
CA PRO A 242 -6.13 -19.07 -17.35
C PRO A 242 -5.08 -18.69 -18.41
N SER A 243 -4.70 -17.41 -18.50
CA SER A 243 -3.60 -16.91 -19.32
C SER A 243 -3.03 -15.60 -18.75
N SER A 244 -1.84 -15.21 -19.21
CA SER A 244 -1.24 -13.90 -18.90
C SER A 244 -2.13 -12.73 -19.30
N ASP A 245 -2.90 -12.89 -20.37
CA ASP A 245 -3.79 -11.84 -20.88
C ASP A 245 -4.98 -11.59 -19.95
N VAL A 246 -5.40 -12.61 -19.20
CA VAL A 246 -6.47 -12.49 -18.19
C VAL A 246 -5.95 -11.90 -16.88
N ALA A 247 -4.65 -11.96 -16.61
CA ALA A 247 -4.05 -11.45 -15.37
C ALA A 247 -4.30 -9.94 -15.16
N PHE A 248 -4.45 -9.19 -16.26
CA PHE A 248 -4.72 -7.75 -16.26
C PHE A 248 -6.20 -7.39 -16.47
N THR A 249 -7.09 -8.39 -16.47
CA THR A 249 -8.53 -8.12 -16.60
C THR A 249 -9.08 -7.39 -15.37
N PRO A 250 -10.10 -6.54 -15.57
CA PRO A 250 -10.82 -5.87 -14.48
C PRO A 250 -11.20 -6.81 -13.34
N ARG A 251 -10.63 -6.56 -12.15
CA ARG A 251 -11.06 -7.25 -10.94
C ARG A 251 -12.40 -6.66 -10.49
N ARG A 252 -13.36 -7.53 -10.22
CA ARG A 252 -14.58 -7.15 -9.51
C ARG A 252 -14.23 -6.96 -8.04
N ILE A 253 -14.54 -5.79 -7.50
CA ILE A 253 -14.41 -5.52 -6.07
C ILE A 253 -15.80 -5.68 -5.46
N VAL A 254 -15.90 -6.46 -4.40
CA VAL A 254 -17.13 -6.64 -3.63
C VAL A 254 -16.79 -6.39 -2.17
N ARG A 255 -17.66 -5.67 -1.47
CA ARG A 255 -17.46 -5.34 -0.06
C ARG A 255 -18.57 -5.92 0.80
N ARG A 256 -18.22 -6.26 2.03
CA ARG A 256 -19.17 -6.59 3.09
C ARG A 256 -18.71 -5.95 4.38
N THR A 257 -19.66 -5.34 5.06
CA THR A 257 -19.45 -4.71 6.37
C THR A 257 -19.81 -5.72 7.45
N LEU A 258 -18.99 -5.78 8.49
CA LEU A 258 -19.16 -6.66 9.63
C LEU A 258 -19.12 -5.81 10.90
N SER A 259 -19.96 -6.15 11.88
CA SER A 259 -19.95 -5.47 13.17
C SER A 259 -18.64 -5.75 13.90
N LEU A 260 -17.95 -4.68 14.32
CA LEU A 260 -16.74 -4.82 15.13
C LEU A 260 -17.06 -5.42 16.51
N ASP A 261 -18.28 -5.21 17.01
CA ASP A 261 -18.70 -5.76 18.30
C ASP A 261 -18.88 -7.28 18.22
N ASP A 262 -19.40 -7.80 17.11
CA ASP A 262 -19.49 -9.25 16.86
C ASP A 262 -18.08 -9.87 16.78
N VAL A 263 -17.16 -9.20 16.08
CA VAL A 263 -15.76 -9.65 15.99
C VAL A 263 -15.10 -9.65 17.37
N LYS A 264 -15.36 -8.63 18.20
CA LYS A 264 -14.87 -8.57 19.58
C LYS A 264 -15.51 -9.63 20.48
N LEU A 265 -16.77 -9.96 20.27
CA LEU A 265 -17.46 -11.03 21.01
C LEU A 265 -16.78 -12.36 20.74
N VAL A 266 -16.56 -12.72 19.47
CA VAL A 266 -15.86 -13.96 19.09
C VAL A 266 -14.44 -13.96 19.66
N LYS A 267 -13.69 -12.86 19.46
CA LYS A 267 -12.34 -12.68 20.00
C LYS A 267 -12.28 -13.00 21.50
N ASN A 268 -13.22 -12.45 22.27
CA ASN A 268 -13.26 -12.64 23.72
C ASN A 268 -13.65 -14.07 24.10
N ALA A 269 -14.59 -14.68 23.37
CA ALA A 269 -15.01 -16.07 23.60
C ALA A 269 -13.92 -17.09 23.26
N THR A 270 -13.06 -16.80 22.27
CA THR A 270 -11.98 -17.70 21.83
C THR A 270 -10.61 -17.35 22.41
N HIS A 271 -10.50 -16.30 23.24
CA HIS A 271 -9.23 -15.78 23.78
C HIS A 271 -8.16 -15.46 22.71
N THR A 272 -8.59 -14.96 21.55
CA THR A 272 -7.69 -14.61 20.42
C THR A 272 -7.60 -13.10 20.20
N THR A 273 -6.96 -12.66 19.11
CA THR A 273 -6.94 -11.26 18.67
C THR A 273 -7.99 -10.99 17.59
N VAL A 274 -8.30 -9.71 17.34
CA VAL A 274 -9.20 -9.29 16.25
C VAL A 274 -8.70 -9.80 14.90
N ASN A 275 -7.38 -9.75 14.68
CA ASN A 275 -6.76 -10.21 13.43
C ASN A 275 -6.95 -11.71 13.24
N ASP A 276 -6.86 -12.52 14.31
CA ASP A 276 -7.07 -13.96 14.22
C ASP A 276 -8.51 -14.29 13.81
N VAL A 277 -9.50 -13.56 14.35
CA VAL A 277 -10.91 -13.73 13.98
C VAL A 277 -11.14 -13.39 12.51
N VAL A 278 -10.63 -12.24 12.05
CA VAL A 278 -10.77 -11.83 10.63
C VAL A 278 -10.04 -12.81 9.69
N LEU A 279 -8.86 -13.30 10.09
CA LEU A 279 -8.12 -14.30 9.33
C LEU A 279 -8.90 -15.62 9.25
N ALA A 280 -9.47 -16.08 10.35
CA ALA A 280 -10.30 -17.29 10.37
C ALA A 280 -11.54 -17.15 9.47
N MET A 281 -12.22 -16.00 9.51
CA MET A 281 -13.38 -15.72 8.64
C MET A 281 -13.01 -15.73 7.15
N THR A 282 -11.92 -15.06 6.78
CA THR A 282 -11.46 -15.01 5.38
C THR A 282 -10.99 -16.37 4.89
N GLN A 283 -10.26 -17.13 5.72
CA GLN A 283 -9.84 -18.50 5.41
C GLN A 283 -11.05 -19.44 5.26
N ALA A 284 -12.03 -19.39 6.17
CA ALA A 284 -13.24 -20.19 6.08
C ALA A 284 -14.06 -19.84 4.83
N GLY A 285 -14.18 -18.55 4.51
CA GLY A 285 -14.85 -18.08 3.28
C GLY A 285 -14.16 -18.59 2.02
N LEU A 286 -12.84 -18.44 1.94
CA LEU A 286 -12.04 -18.91 0.81
C LEU A 286 -12.08 -20.43 0.68
N SER A 287 -11.93 -21.17 1.78
CA SER A 287 -12.00 -22.63 1.81
C SER A 287 -13.37 -23.12 1.32
N ARG A 288 -14.48 -22.54 1.80
CA ARG A 288 -15.83 -22.88 1.31
C ARG A 288 -16.04 -22.54 -0.15
N TYR A 289 -15.46 -21.43 -0.64
CA TYR A 289 -15.53 -21.06 -2.05
C TYR A 289 -14.80 -22.09 -2.94
N LEU A 290 -13.59 -22.47 -2.53
CA LEU A 290 -12.79 -23.47 -3.26
C LEU A 290 -13.46 -24.85 -3.22
N ASN A 291 -13.93 -25.30 -2.04
CA ASN A 291 -14.57 -26.60 -1.87
C ASN A 291 -16.01 -26.68 -2.42
N ARG A 292 -16.65 -25.57 -2.79
CA ARG A 292 -17.94 -25.61 -3.50
C ARG A 292 -17.80 -25.84 -5.00
N LYS A 293 -16.58 -25.62 -5.53
CA LYS A 293 -16.26 -25.75 -6.95
C LYS A 293 -15.56 -27.07 -7.27
N TYR A 294 -15.36 -27.93 -6.26
CA TYR A 294 -14.80 -29.28 -6.32
C TYR A 294 -15.69 -30.24 -5.53
#